data_AF-A0A537W3D9-F1
#
_entry.id   AF-A0A537W3D9-F1
#
_cell.length_a   1.000
_cell.length_b   1.000
_cell.length_c   1.000
_cell.angle_alpha   90.00
_cell.angle_beta   90.00
_cell.angle_gamma   90.00
#
_symmetry.space_group_name_H-M   'P 1'
#
loop_
_entity.id
_entity.type
_entity.pdbx_description
1 polymer ?
#
loop_
_entity_poly.entity_id
_entity_poly.type
_entity_poly.pdbx_seq_one_letter_code
_entity_poly.pdbx_strand_id
1 'polypeptide(L)' 'MTLWPALPYEEWKDTRDTLHMQLQVIGKVRLALSPFEPQWANVPLYLTGRGVTTSTIPHPGGEVFDIDV' A
#
# COMPACT_ATOMS: atom_id res chain seq x y z
N MET A 1 -7.40 -0.27 -30.66
CA MET A 1 -7.40 -1.02 -29.38
C MET A 1 -7.71 -0.06 -28.26
N THR A 2 -8.97 0.04 -27.82
CA THR A 2 -9.36 0.77 -26.61
C THR A 2 -9.38 -0.22 -25.45
N LEU A 3 -8.21 -0.76 -25.09
CA LEU A 3 -8.12 -1.87 -24.13
C LEU A 3 -8.29 -1.44 -22.67
N TRP A 4 -8.17 -0.15 -22.37
CA TRP A 4 -8.21 0.37 -21.01
C TRP A 4 -9.40 1.30 -20.82
N PRO A 5 -10.08 1.22 -19.66
CA PRO A 5 -11.14 2.16 -19.32
C PRO A 5 -10.59 3.58 -19.21
N ALA A 6 -11.42 4.57 -19.53
CA ALA A 6 -11.08 5.96 -19.24
C ALA A 6 -10.96 6.16 -17.72
N LEU A 7 -9.96 6.95 -17.30
CA LEU A 7 -9.71 7.33 -15.90
C LEU A 7 -9.79 8.88 -15.79
N PRO A 8 -10.99 9.47 -15.91
CA PRO A 8 -11.17 10.92 -16.01
C PRO A 8 -10.90 11.62 -14.67
N TYR A 9 -9.77 12.31 -14.56
CA TYR A 9 -9.25 12.87 -13.30
C TYR A 9 -10.28 13.56 -12.40
N GLU A 10 -11.07 14.48 -12.94
CA GLU A 10 -12.01 15.29 -12.15
C GLU A 10 -13.06 14.42 -11.42
N GLU A 11 -13.48 13.30 -11.99
CA GLU A 11 -14.52 12.45 -11.41
C GLU A 11 -14.02 11.60 -10.24
N TRP A 12 -12.72 11.27 -10.19
CA TRP A 12 -12.16 10.37 -9.17
C TRP A 12 -11.12 11.03 -8.26
N LYS A 13 -10.93 12.34 -8.37
CA LYS A 13 -9.91 13.08 -7.61
C LYS A 13 -10.02 12.86 -6.09
N ASP A 14 -11.22 12.95 -5.52
CA ASP A 14 -11.41 12.79 -4.06
C ASP A 14 -11.13 11.35 -3.61
N THR A 15 -11.51 10.37 -4.44
CA THR A 15 -11.19 8.95 -4.23
C THR A 15 -9.68 8.71 -4.31
N ARG A 16 -9.00 9.30 -5.32
CA ARG A 16 -7.54 9.25 -5.45
C ARG A 16 -6.87 9.81 -4.20
N ASP A 17 -7.31 10.97 -3.72
CA ASP A 17 -6.68 11.67 -2.60
C ASP A 17 -6.84 10.86 -1.31
N THR A 18 -8.03 10.30 -1.09
CA THR A 18 -8.29 9.40 0.04
C THR A 18 -7.42 8.15 -0.05
N LEU A 19 -7.39 7.47 -1.20
CA LEU A 19 -6.58 6.29 -1.40
C LEU A 19 -5.09 6.61 -1.22
N HIS A 20 -4.59 7.70 -1.80
CA HIS A 20 -3.21 8.13 -1.66
C HIS A 20 -2.83 8.33 -0.19
N MET A 21 -3.68 9.02 0.58
CA MET A 21 -3.43 9.24 2.00
C MET A 21 -3.49 7.96 2.83
N GLN A 22 -4.40 7.03 2.52
CA GLN A 22 -4.44 5.70 3.14
C GLN A 22 -3.14 4.93 2.87
N LEU A 23 -2.68 4.87 1.62
CA LEU A 23 -1.44 4.19 1.25
C LEU A 23 -0.21 4.82 1.92
N GLN A 24 -0.21 6.15 2.12
CA GLN A 24 0.85 6.84 2.87
C GLN A 24 0.89 6.43 4.35
N VAL A 25 -0.27 6.29 5.00
CA VAL A 25 -0.32 5.83 6.40
C VAL A 25 0.18 4.40 6.51
N ILE A 26 -0.30 3.51 5.64
CA ILE A 26 0.10 2.09 5.62
C ILE A 26 1.60 1.94 5.33
N GLY A 27 2.12 2.68 4.36
CA GLY A 27 3.55 2.68 4.04
C GLY A 27 4.43 3.13 5.22
N LYS A 28 3.97 4.11 6.01
CA LYS A 28 4.66 4.55 7.24
C LYS A 28 4.66 3.48 8.33
N VAL A 29 3.55 2.76 8.52
CA VAL A 29 3.48 1.64 9.46
C VAL A 29 4.48 0.55 9.07
N ARG A 30 4.49 0.15 7.79
CA ARG A 30 5.43 -0.85 7.27
C ARG A 30 6.88 -0.39 7.40
N LEU A 31 7.18 0.86 7.05
CA LEU A 31 8.50 1.46 7.20
C LEU A 31 9.00 1.43 8.65
N ALA A 32 8.12 1.70 9.62
CA ALA A 32 8.49 1.79 11.03
C ALA A 32 8.70 0.42 11.68
N LEU A 33 7.99 -0.61 11.23
CA LEU A 33 7.93 -1.91 11.90
C LEU A 33 8.76 -3.00 11.20
N SER A 34 8.92 -2.93 9.88
CA SER A 34 9.71 -3.91 9.14
C SER A 34 11.21 -3.66 9.31
N PRO A 35 12.04 -4.72 9.41
CA PRO A 35 13.49 -4.59 9.36
C PRO A 35 13.92 -3.84 8.10
N PHE A 36 14.93 -2.98 8.22
CA PHE A 36 15.47 -2.27 7.07
C PHE A 36 16.06 -3.27 6.07
N GLU A 37 15.67 -3.11 4.80
CA GLU A 37 16.28 -3.83 3.69
C GLU A 37 17.02 -2.86 2.76
N PRO A 38 18.11 -3.31 2.11
CA PRO A 38 18.82 -2.49 1.13
C PRO A 38 17.89 -1.84 0.13
N GLN A 39 18.21 -0.59 -0.23
CA GLN A 39 17.40 0.21 -1.16
C GLN A 39 15.92 0.38 -0.74
N TRP A 40 15.62 0.29 0.56
CA TRP A 40 14.27 0.41 1.12
C TRP A 40 13.30 -0.68 0.62
N ALA A 41 13.82 -1.87 0.30
CA ALA A 41 13.01 -2.99 -0.19
C ALA A 41 11.95 -3.49 0.82
N ASN A 42 12.02 -3.05 2.09
CA ASN A 42 11.05 -3.35 3.13
C ASN A 42 9.77 -2.49 3.10
N VAL A 43 9.73 -1.41 2.30
CA VAL A 43 8.63 -0.42 2.26
C VAL A 43 7.54 -0.66 1.20
N PRO A 44 7.80 -1.29 0.03
CA PRO A 44 6.80 -1.46 -1.02
C PRO A 44 5.50 -2.14 -0.57
N LEU A 45 4.42 -1.82 -1.28
CA LEU A 45 3.14 -2.53 -1.24
C LEU A 45 3.05 -3.47 -2.44
N TYR A 46 2.37 -4.59 -2.28
CA TYR A 46 2.26 -5.64 -3.30
C TYR A 46 0.83 -5.69 -3.85
N LEU A 47 0.71 -5.91 -5.16
CA LEU A 47 -0.59 -6.05 -5.82
C LEU A 47 -1.14 -7.47 -5.67
N THR A 48 -2.44 -7.56 -5.48
CA THR A 48 -3.22 -8.79 -5.57
C THR A 48 -4.33 -8.60 -6.61
N GLY A 49 -5.04 -9.68 -6.95
CA GLY A 49 -6.23 -9.57 -7.81
C GLY A 49 -7.38 -8.76 -7.19
N ARG A 50 -7.29 -8.38 -5.91
CA ARG A 50 -8.32 -7.66 -5.16
C ARG A 50 -7.91 -6.27 -4.69
N GLY A 51 -6.64 -5.88 -4.82
CA GLY A 51 -6.16 -4.62 -4.29
C GLY A 51 -4.66 -4.62 -4.01
N VAL A 52 -4.26 -3.97 -2.92
CA VAL A 52 -2.86 -3.90 -2.46
C VAL A 52 -2.72 -4.42 -1.02
N THR A 53 -1.61 -5.07 -0.75
CA THR A 53 -1.27 -5.61 0.58
C THR A 53 0.14 -5.19 0.99
N THR A 54 0.41 -5.17 2.29
CA THR A 54 1.76 -4.92 2.81
C THR A 54 2.67 -6.13 2.73
N SER A 55 2.16 -7.38 2.66
CA SER A 55 2.86 -8.57 3.16
C SER A 55 3.11 -8.52 4.67
N THR A 56 3.60 -9.61 5.26
CA THR A 56 3.78 -9.74 6.72
C THR A 56 4.63 -8.61 7.30
N ILE A 57 4.13 -7.98 8.35
CA ILE A 57 4.79 -6.96 9.16
C ILE A 57 4.98 -7.55 10.57
N PRO A 58 6.21 -7.54 11.12
CA PRO A 58 6.44 -7.94 12.50
C PRO A 58 6.02 -6.84 13.47
N HIS A 59 5.42 -7.23 14.59
CA HIS A 59 5.13 -6.35 15.72
C HIS A 59 6.15 -6.57 16.84
N PRO A 60 6.58 -5.54 17.59
CA PRO A 60 7.54 -5.70 18.70
C PRO A 60 7.09 -6.65 19.81
N GLY A 61 5.79 -6.94 19.93
CA GLY A 61 5.22 -7.92 20.86
C GLY A 61 5.40 -9.39 20.44
N GLY A 62 5.94 -9.64 19.24
CA GLY A 62 6.15 -10.98 18.69
C GLY A 62 5.02 -11.48 17.80
N GLU A 63 3.91 -10.73 17.70
CA GLU A 63 2.86 -10.98 16.72
C GLU A 63 3.30 -10.54 15.33
N VAL A 64 2.57 -11.03 14.32
CA VAL A 64 2.71 -10.59 12.93
C VAL A 64 1.34 -10.27 12.37
N PHE A 65 1.29 -9.30 11.46
CA PHE A 65 0.05 -8.90 10.80
C PHE A 65 0.33 -8.37 9.39
N ASP A 66 -0.71 -8.23 8.60
CA ASP A 66 -0.72 -7.59 7.30
C ASP A 66 -1.86 -6.56 7.24
N ILE A 67 -1.80 -5.67 6.24
CA ILE A 67 -2.86 -4.71 5.95
C ILE A 67 -3.22 -4.83 4.47
N ASP A 68 -4.49 -5.13 4.21
CA ASP A 68 -5.08 -5.19 2.88
C ASP A 68 -5.96 -3.96 2.61
N VAL A 69 -5.88 -3.42 1.40
CA VAL A 69 -6.72 -2.34 0.86
C VAL A 69 -7.28 -2.74 -0.49
#